data_AF-A0A5K7ZZ06-F1
#
_entry.id   AF-A0A5K7ZZ06-F1
#
_cell.length_a   1.000
_cell.length_b   1.000
_cell.length_c   1.000
_cell.angle_alpha   90.00
_cell.angle_beta   90.00
_cell.angle_gamma   90.00
#
_symmetry.space_group_name_H-M   'P 1'
#
loop_
_entity.id
_entity.type
_entity.pdbx_description
1 polymer ?
#
loop_
_entity_poly.entity_id
_entity_poly.type
_entity_poly.pdbx_seq_one_letter_code
_entity_poly.pdbx_strand_id
1 'polypeptide(L)'
;MKAGAKKLLVWSFFVLIYSISSAWAGISALQDEAINALKQAMTRLDNPTDVNNIVCLTNAGYAMVQDEGTLMLCKTVRDVCGVSADTGNILRVHSDLDAHLYFALAHRTGPDTLLLVMVSHNGETFMVSEKLDVYVKKGNSFESLKLLGPQAFSVVSIANGWANDFPEDLLPLQRNIDVMRVGQHDPFFPV
;
A
#
# COMPACT_ATOMS: atom_id res chain seq x y z
N MET A 1 4.55 -53.07 -20.60
CA MET A 1 4.74 -51.72 -20.02
C MET A 1 5.15 -51.87 -18.55
N LYS A 2 6.35 -51.40 -18.20
CA LYS A 2 7.07 -51.74 -16.96
C LYS A 2 6.49 -51.01 -15.73
N ALA A 3 6.24 -51.76 -14.65
CA ALA A 3 5.69 -51.29 -13.38
C ALA A 3 6.53 -50.20 -12.66
N GLY A 4 7.76 -49.93 -13.12
CA GLY A 4 8.62 -48.86 -12.59
C GLY A 4 8.21 -47.44 -13.00
N ALA A 5 7.57 -47.27 -14.17
CA ALA A 5 7.20 -45.93 -14.66
C ALA A 5 6.07 -45.28 -13.84
N LYS A 6 5.21 -46.08 -13.20
CA LYS A 6 4.12 -45.59 -12.35
C LYS A 6 4.61 -45.04 -11.00
N LYS A 7 5.72 -45.56 -10.46
CA LYS A 7 6.27 -45.11 -9.17
C LYS A 7 7.00 -43.76 -9.29
N LEU A 8 7.67 -43.51 -10.41
CA LEU A 8 8.37 -42.25 -10.64
C LEU A 8 7.39 -41.07 -10.81
N LEU A 9 6.25 -41.30 -11.47
CA LEU A 9 5.26 -40.27 -11.76
C LEU A 9 4.46 -39.84 -10.52
N VAL A 10 4.24 -40.76 -9.57
CA VAL A 10 3.57 -40.46 -8.28
C VAL A 10 4.48 -39.66 -7.34
N TRP A 11 5.80 -39.87 -7.39
CA TRP A 11 6.75 -39.13 -6.56
C TRP A 11 6.94 -37.67 -7.01
N SER A 12 6.92 -37.40 -8.32
CA SER A 12 6.97 -36.02 -8.84
C SER A 12 5.73 -35.21 -8.49
N PHE A 13 4.55 -35.83 -8.35
CA PHE A 13 3.32 -35.12 -7.98
C PHE A 13 3.33 -34.65 -6.52
N PHE A 14 3.96 -35.40 -5.61
CA PHE A 14 4.07 -35.04 -4.19
C PHE A 14 5.02 -33.85 -3.94
N VAL A 15 6.11 -33.74 -4.71
CA VAL A 15 7.05 -32.61 -4.61
C VAL A 15 6.45 -31.31 -5.15
N LEU A 16 5.60 -31.40 -6.18
CA LEU A 16 4.92 -30.24 -6.73
C LEU A 16 3.87 -29.66 -5.76
N ILE A 17 3.13 -30.52 -5.03
CA ILE A 17 2.13 -30.09 -4.05
C ILE A 17 2.79 -29.40 -2.85
N TYR A 18 3.95 -29.86 -2.40
CA TYR A 18 4.66 -29.27 -1.26
C TYR A 18 5.17 -27.84 -1.54
N SER A 19 5.49 -27.54 -2.80
CA SER A 19 6.04 -26.23 -3.19
C SER A 19 4.99 -25.13 -3.27
N ILE A 20 3.71 -25.48 -3.42
CA ILE A 20 2.60 -24.50 -3.53
C ILE A 20 2.16 -24.04 -2.12
N SER A 21 2.35 -24.86 -1.08
CA SER A 21 1.93 -24.55 0.28
C SER A 21 2.79 -23.48 0.96
N SER A 22 4.08 -23.36 0.63
CA SER A 22 4.98 -22.38 1.26
C SER A 22 4.72 -20.94 0.82
N ALA A 23 4.27 -20.72 -0.43
CA ALA A 23 3.91 -19.38 -0.91
C ALA A 23 2.62 -18.87 -0.23
N TRP A 24 1.61 -19.72 -0.10
CA TRP A 24 0.33 -19.30 0.50
C TRP A 24 0.42 -18.93 1.99
N ALA A 25 1.37 -19.50 2.73
CA ALA A 25 1.59 -19.12 4.12
C ALA A 25 2.24 -17.73 4.27
N GLY A 26 3.09 -17.33 3.31
CA GLY A 26 3.80 -16.05 3.30
C GLY A 26 2.85 -14.85 3.24
N ILE A 27 1.94 -14.84 2.26
CA ILE A 27 0.94 -13.76 2.08
C ILE A 27 0.08 -13.57 3.33
N SER A 28 -0.42 -14.66 3.92
CA SER A 28 -1.30 -14.57 5.10
C SER A 28 -0.57 -13.99 6.31
N ALA A 29 0.67 -14.41 6.54
CA ALA A 29 1.48 -13.90 7.65
C ALA A 29 1.81 -12.42 7.46
N LEU A 30 2.20 -12.02 6.24
CA LEU A 30 2.45 -10.62 5.90
C LEU A 30 1.21 -9.75 6.10
N GLN A 31 0.03 -10.26 5.73
CA GLN A 31 -1.23 -9.55 5.90
C GLN A 31 -1.57 -9.37 7.39
N ASP A 32 -1.45 -10.41 8.21
CA ASP A 32 -1.70 -10.33 9.65
C ASP A 32 -0.74 -9.36 10.35
N GLU A 33 0.52 -9.36 9.92
CA GLU A 33 1.51 -8.41 10.42
C GLU A 33 1.18 -6.97 10.02
N ALA A 34 0.81 -6.75 8.76
CA ALA A 34 0.37 -5.44 8.28
C ALA A 34 -0.87 -4.94 9.07
N ILE A 35 -1.82 -5.82 9.38
CA ILE A 35 -2.99 -5.48 10.22
C ILE A 35 -2.52 -4.96 11.58
N ASN A 36 -1.58 -5.66 12.22
CA ASN A 36 -1.09 -5.27 13.54
C ASN A 36 -0.34 -3.94 13.49
N ALA A 37 0.52 -3.75 12.48
CA ALA A 37 1.27 -2.51 12.30
C ALA A 37 0.36 -1.31 12.01
N LEU A 38 -0.65 -1.49 11.15
CA LEU A 38 -1.64 -0.44 10.85
C LEU A 38 -2.49 -0.08 12.08
N LYS A 39 -2.90 -1.07 12.90
CA LYS A 39 -3.60 -0.80 14.17
C LYS A 39 -2.73 0.00 15.14
N GLN A 40 -1.44 -0.32 15.23
CA GLN A 40 -0.48 0.44 16.04
C GLN A 40 -0.33 1.87 15.51
N ALA A 41 -0.27 2.04 14.18
CA ALA A 41 -0.19 3.36 13.57
C ALA A 41 -1.44 4.22 13.82
N MET A 42 -2.64 3.63 13.68
CA MET A 42 -3.91 4.30 14.02
C MET A 42 -3.95 4.68 15.50
N THR A 43 -3.46 3.80 16.39
CA THR A 43 -3.36 4.11 17.82
C THR A 43 -2.43 5.29 18.09
N ARG A 44 -1.28 5.37 17.39
CA ARG A 44 -0.37 6.52 17.50
C ARG A 44 -0.97 7.83 16.98
N LEU A 45 -1.86 7.75 16.00
CA LEU A 45 -2.66 8.87 15.49
C LEU A 45 -3.88 9.20 16.37
N ASP A 46 -3.98 8.59 17.56
CA ASP A 46 -5.07 8.79 18.52
C ASP A 46 -6.43 8.24 18.04
N ASN A 47 -6.43 7.22 17.18
CA ASN A 47 -7.60 6.54 16.63
C ASN A 47 -8.69 7.51 16.12
N PRO A 48 -8.37 8.32 15.10
CA PRO A 48 -9.30 9.28 14.53
C PRO A 48 -10.60 8.63 14.05
N THR A 49 -11.73 9.23 14.41
CA THR A 49 -13.06 8.77 14.00
C THR A 49 -13.49 9.32 12.64
N ASP A 50 -12.90 10.44 12.21
CA ASP A 50 -13.20 11.07 10.93
C ASP A 50 -12.22 10.60 9.85
N VAL A 51 -12.61 9.54 9.16
CA VAL A 51 -11.83 8.92 8.08
C VAL A 51 -11.66 9.82 6.86
N ASN A 52 -12.46 10.88 6.71
CA ASN A 52 -12.32 11.82 5.60
C ASN A 52 -11.11 12.74 5.76
N ASN A 53 -10.62 12.90 6.99
CA ASN A 53 -9.42 13.66 7.30
C ASN A 53 -8.18 12.77 7.40
N ILE A 54 -8.24 11.54 6.86
CA ILE A 54 -7.11 10.62 6.82
C ILE A 54 -6.79 10.26 5.38
N VAL A 55 -5.51 10.26 5.04
CA VAL A 55 -4.98 9.70 3.81
C VAL A 55 -3.91 8.67 4.11
N CYS A 56 -3.89 7.59 3.33
CA CYS A 56 -2.82 6.62 3.31
C CYS A 56 -2.05 6.73 1.99
N LEU A 57 -0.78 7.11 2.06
CA LEU A 57 0.12 7.01 0.92
C LEU A 57 0.86 5.67 0.98
N THR A 58 0.88 4.91 -0.11
CA THR A 58 1.51 3.59 -0.11
C THR A 58 2.09 3.24 -1.47
N ASN A 59 3.16 2.47 -1.51
CA ASN A 59 3.63 1.82 -2.73
C ASN A 59 3.11 0.38 -2.88
N ALA A 60 2.11 -0.02 -2.10
CA ALA A 60 1.46 -1.31 -2.23
C ALA A 60 0.89 -1.50 -3.66
N GLY A 61 1.23 -2.64 -4.26
CA GLY A 61 0.97 -2.94 -5.67
C GLY A 61 2.13 -2.63 -6.61
N TYR A 62 3.16 -1.91 -6.16
CA TYR A 62 4.45 -1.78 -6.85
C TYR A 62 5.55 -2.54 -6.10
N ALA A 63 5.60 -2.42 -4.77
CA ALA A 63 6.57 -3.14 -3.96
C ALA A 63 6.29 -4.65 -3.93
N MET A 64 7.37 -5.42 -3.90
CA MET A 64 7.34 -6.87 -3.70
C MET A 64 7.88 -7.19 -2.30
N VAL A 65 7.26 -8.14 -1.61
CA VAL A 65 7.80 -8.70 -0.35
C VAL A 65 7.94 -10.19 -0.56
N GLN A 66 9.17 -10.72 -0.44
CA GLN A 66 9.46 -12.14 -0.67
C GLN A 66 8.94 -12.66 -2.03
N ASP A 67 9.13 -11.87 -3.10
CA ASP A 67 8.64 -12.16 -4.45
C ASP A 67 7.11 -12.20 -4.59
N GLU A 68 6.37 -11.67 -3.62
CA GLU A 68 4.90 -11.58 -3.65
C GLU A 68 4.42 -10.14 -3.82
N GLY A 69 3.41 -9.98 -4.69
CA GLY A 69 2.79 -8.69 -4.98
C GLY A 69 1.94 -8.18 -3.82
N THR A 70 2.13 -6.92 -3.45
CA THR A 70 1.54 -6.34 -2.23
C THR A 70 0.18 -5.65 -2.45
N LEU A 71 -0.41 -5.73 -3.65
CA LEU A 71 -1.65 -5.02 -3.99
C LEU A 71 -2.82 -5.36 -3.05
N MET A 72 -2.87 -6.61 -2.54
CA MET A 72 -3.91 -7.04 -1.61
C MET A 72 -3.89 -6.24 -0.30
N LEU A 73 -2.75 -5.71 0.11
CA LEU A 73 -2.61 -4.92 1.33
C LEU A 73 -3.33 -3.57 1.25
N CYS A 74 -3.67 -3.06 0.06
CA CYS A 74 -4.58 -1.92 -0.07
C CYS A 74 -5.96 -2.22 0.51
N LYS A 75 -6.43 -3.47 0.41
CA LYS A 75 -7.67 -3.89 1.07
C LYS A 75 -7.49 -3.90 2.59
N THR A 76 -6.36 -4.38 3.08
CA THR A 76 -6.02 -4.35 4.52
C THR A 76 -6.00 -2.93 5.08
N VAL A 77 -5.41 -1.98 4.36
CA VAL A 77 -5.44 -0.55 4.73
C VAL A 77 -6.89 -0.05 4.83
N ARG A 78 -7.73 -0.37 3.84
CA ARG A 78 -9.15 0.00 3.89
C ARG A 78 -9.86 -0.58 5.11
N ASP A 79 -9.69 -1.88 5.34
CA ASP A 79 -10.41 -2.60 6.38
C ASP A 79 -9.97 -2.17 7.80
N VAL A 80 -8.70 -1.77 7.97
CA VAL A 80 -8.14 -1.37 9.28
C VAL A 80 -8.30 0.14 9.55
N CYS A 81 -8.04 0.98 8.55
CA CYS A 81 -7.99 2.43 8.73
C CYS A 81 -9.29 3.14 8.30
N GLY A 82 -10.21 2.43 7.64
CA GLY A 82 -11.49 2.98 7.17
C GLY A 82 -11.39 3.93 5.97
N VAL A 83 -10.19 4.09 5.39
CA VAL A 83 -9.95 4.90 4.19
C VAL A 83 -10.26 4.11 2.91
N SER A 84 -10.67 4.76 1.82
CA SER A 84 -10.89 4.08 0.54
C SER A 84 -10.11 4.72 -0.60
N ALA A 85 -9.72 3.90 -1.58
CA ALA A 85 -9.21 4.38 -2.85
C ALA A 85 -10.28 5.12 -3.66
N ASP A 86 -11.55 4.71 -3.54
CA ASP A 86 -12.66 5.31 -4.29
C ASP A 86 -13.01 6.73 -3.79
N THR A 87 -12.61 7.04 -2.56
CA THR A 87 -12.79 8.36 -1.94
C THR A 87 -11.50 9.20 -1.94
N GLY A 88 -10.47 8.78 -2.69
CA GLY A 88 -9.20 9.51 -2.77
C GLY A 88 -8.30 9.43 -1.52
N ASN A 89 -8.63 8.57 -0.55
CA ASN A 89 -7.92 8.49 0.73
C ASN A 89 -6.89 7.35 0.78
N ILE A 90 -6.82 6.49 -0.24
CA ILE A 90 -5.68 5.59 -0.46
C ILE A 90 -4.99 5.99 -1.76
N LEU A 91 -3.79 6.52 -1.61
CA LEU A 91 -2.99 7.06 -2.69
C LEU A 91 -1.80 6.15 -2.97
N ARG A 92 -1.85 5.47 -4.12
CA ARG A 92 -0.74 4.62 -4.55
C ARG A 92 0.35 5.47 -5.20
N VAL A 93 1.52 5.47 -4.58
CA VAL A 93 2.71 6.16 -5.05
C VAL A 93 3.57 5.15 -5.80
N HIS A 94 3.91 5.47 -7.05
CA HIS A 94 4.78 4.62 -7.85
C HIS A 94 6.17 4.50 -7.20
N SER A 95 6.71 3.29 -7.19
CA SER A 95 8.07 3.01 -6.74
C SER A 95 8.69 1.92 -7.60
N ASP A 96 10.01 1.77 -7.47
CA ASP A 96 10.73 0.62 -8.01
C ASP A 96 10.24 -0.69 -7.36
N LEU A 97 10.47 -1.82 -8.04
CA LEU A 97 10.06 -3.15 -7.58
C LEU A 97 10.80 -3.60 -6.32
N ASP A 98 12.03 -3.14 -6.14
CA ASP A 98 12.91 -3.43 -5.00
C ASP A 98 12.72 -2.45 -3.83
N ALA A 99 11.83 -1.46 -3.97
CA ALA A 99 11.51 -0.54 -2.90
C ALA A 99 10.81 -1.26 -1.75
N HIS A 100 11.24 -0.94 -0.52
CA HIS A 100 10.56 -1.41 0.69
C HIS A 100 9.09 -0.98 0.68
N LEU A 101 8.22 -1.93 1.02
CA LEU A 101 6.79 -1.67 1.20
C LEU A 101 6.58 -0.67 2.35
N TYR A 102 5.72 0.33 2.15
CA TYR A 102 5.34 1.27 3.20
C TYR A 102 3.87 1.69 3.13
N PHE A 103 3.37 2.20 4.27
CA PHE A 103 2.10 2.90 4.44
C PHE A 103 2.34 4.16 5.26
N ALA A 104 2.13 5.33 4.69
CA ALA A 104 2.22 6.60 5.38
C ALA A 104 0.80 7.11 5.66
N LEU A 105 0.37 6.99 6.91
CA LEU A 105 -0.94 7.46 7.36
C LEU A 105 -0.82 8.89 7.82
N ALA A 106 -1.46 9.82 7.12
CA ALA A 106 -1.51 11.23 7.48
C ALA A 106 -2.93 11.60 7.92
N HIS A 107 -3.04 12.33 9.03
CA HIS A 107 -4.28 12.79 9.61
C HIS A 107 -4.25 14.32 9.73
N ARG A 108 -5.18 14.98 9.04
CA ARG A 108 -5.38 16.43 9.11
C ARG A 108 -6.20 16.75 10.35
N THR A 109 -5.52 17.18 11.43
CA THR A 109 -6.17 17.55 12.69
C THR A 109 -6.56 19.03 12.76
N GLY A 110 -6.01 19.85 11.86
CA GLY A 110 -6.27 21.29 11.79
C GLY A 110 -5.82 21.88 10.45
N PRO A 111 -5.99 23.19 10.26
CA PRO A 111 -5.65 23.87 9.00
C PRO A 111 -4.15 23.84 8.69
N ASP A 112 -3.31 23.76 9.72
CA ASP A 112 -1.85 23.82 9.62
C ASP A 112 -1.17 22.65 10.37
N THR A 113 -1.88 21.54 10.54
CA THR A 113 -1.36 20.38 11.29
C THR A 113 -1.71 19.11 10.54
N LEU A 114 -0.65 18.38 10.18
CA LEU A 114 -0.76 17.15 9.40
C LEU A 114 0.11 16.10 10.08
N LEU A 115 -0.51 15.30 10.94
CA LEU A 115 0.20 14.29 11.71
C LEU A 115 0.37 13.04 10.87
N LEU A 116 1.60 12.54 10.76
CA LEU A 116 1.93 11.38 9.96
C LEU A 116 2.57 10.29 10.82
N VAL A 117 2.17 9.05 10.57
CA VAL A 117 2.83 7.85 11.06
C VAL A 117 3.21 6.97 9.87
N MET A 118 4.49 6.60 9.81
CA MET A 118 5.04 5.76 8.76
C MET A 118 5.06 4.30 9.24
N VAL A 119 4.52 3.40 8.43
CA VAL A 119 4.67 1.96 8.57
C VAL A 119 5.55 1.51 7.42
N SER A 120 6.66 0.81 7.68
CA SER A 120 7.60 0.38 6.65
C SER A 120 8.08 -1.05 6.90
N HIS A 121 8.19 -1.85 5.84
CA HIS A 121 8.66 -3.22 5.92
C HIS A 121 10.15 -3.29 5.60
N ASN A 122 10.97 -3.70 6.56
CA ASN A 122 12.43 -3.74 6.39
C ASN A 122 12.95 -5.02 5.70
N GLY A 123 12.07 -5.92 5.27
CA GLY A 123 12.40 -7.22 4.69
C GLY A 123 12.07 -8.40 5.61
N GLU A 124 11.96 -8.14 6.91
CA GLU A 124 11.59 -9.14 7.92
C GLU A 124 10.30 -8.80 8.65
N THR A 125 10.11 -7.52 9.01
CA THR A 125 8.98 -7.08 9.83
C THR A 125 8.57 -5.64 9.50
N PHE A 126 7.34 -5.28 9.86
CA PHE A 126 6.85 -3.90 9.85
C PHE A 126 7.36 -3.11 11.05
N MET A 127 8.02 -2.00 10.75
CA MET A 127 8.36 -0.95 11.70
C MET A 127 7.34 0.17 11.61
N VAL A 128 6.89 0.66 12.75
CA VAL A 128 5.96 1.79 12.83
C VAL A 128 6.70 2.96 13.50
N SER A 129 6.74 4.11 12.85
CA SER A 129 7.39 5.33 13.36
C SER A 129 6.60 5.98 14.48
N GLU A 130 7.23 6.93 15.17
CA GLU A 130 6.52 7.89 16.00
C GLU A 130 5.70 8.86 15.14
N LYS A 131 4.72 9.51 15.78
CA LYS A 131 3.90 10.55 15.16
C LYS A 131 4.74 11.80 14.91
N LEU A 132 4.69 12.31 13.68
CA LEU A 132 5.44 13.50 13.26
C LEU A 132 4.48 14.49 12.58
N ASP A 133 4.56 15.77 12.92
CA ASP A 133 3.86 16.80 12.14
C ASP A 133 4.67 17.09 10.87
N VAL A 134 4.04 16.82 9.72
CA VAL A 134 4.63 16.95 8.40
C VAL A 134 4.03 18.11 7.61
N TYR A 135 3.25 18.99 8.23
CA TYR A 135 2.72 20.17 7.55
C TYR A 135 3.86 21.14 7.20
N VAL A 136 4.04 21.44 5.91
CA VAL A 136 5.14 22.29 5.43
C VAL A 136 4.60 23.62 4.96
N LYS A 137 5.01 24.70 5.66
CA LYS A 137 4.83 26.08 5.20
C LYS A 137 6.07 26.57 4.47
N LYS A 138 5.89 27.62 3.67
CA LYS A 138 7.01 28.34 3.05
C LYS A 138 8.02 28.76 4.12
N GLY A 139 9.28 28.36 3.94
CA GLY A 139 10.38 28.68 4.87
C GLY A 139 10.62 27.64 5.97
N ASN A 140 9.80 26.59 6.06
CA ASN A 140 10.07 25.47 6.96
C ASN A 140 11.22 24.61 6.42
N SER A 141 12.09 24.16 7.32
CA SER A 141 13.18 23.24 6.99
C SER A 141 12.66 21.81 6.84
N PHE A 142 13.19 21.08 5.86
CA PHE A 142 12.88 19.66 5.64
C PHE A 142 13.73 18.72 6.52
N GLU A 143 14.66 19.25 7.32
CA GLU A 143 15.62 18.44 8.07
C GLU A 143 14.97 17.47 9.06
N SER A 144 13.93 17.89 9.78
CA SER A 144 13.17 17.02 10.70
C SER A 144 12.43 15.89 9.98
N LEU A 145 12.11 16.08 8.70
CA LEU A 145 11.33 15.14 7.90
C LEU A 145 12.20 14.06 7.25
N LYS A 146 13.53 14.22 7.24
CA LYS A 146 14.48 13.19 6.78
C LYS A 146 14.40 11.89 7.55
N LEU A 147 13.83 11.91 8.76
CA LEU A 147 13.54 10.72 9.57
C LEU A 147 12.58 9.74 8.87
N LEU A 148 11.78 10.22 7.91
CA LEU A 148 10.89 9.39 7.08
C LEU A 148 11.64 8.61 5.99
N GLY A 149 12.96 8.79 5.87
CA GLY A 149 13.80 8.05 4.95
C GLY A 149 13.73 8.54 3.50
N PRO A 150 14.10 7.70 2.53
CA PRO A 150 14.21 8.08 1.11
C PRO A 150 12.91 8.60 0.50
N GLN A 151 11.76 8.17 1.02
CA GLN A 151 10.43 8.53 0.54
C GLN A 151 9.92 9.83 1.17
N ALA A 152 10.67 10.46 2.09
CA ALA A 152 10.24 11.64 2.83
C ALA A 152 9.70 12.73 1.90
N PHE A 153 10.46 13.09 0.86
CA PHE A 153 10.06 14.17 -0.04
C PHE A 153 8.74 13.87 -0.77
N SER A 154 8.57 12.67 -1.35
CA SER A 154 7.36 12.32 -2.08
C SER A 154 6.16 12.20 -1.14
N VAL A 155 6.32 11.50 -0.02
CA VAL A 155 5.27 11.31 1.00
C VAL A 155 4.80 12.67 1.54
N VAL A 156 5.72 13.52 2.00
CA VAL A 156 5.37 14.82 2.57
C VAL A 156 4.72 15.72 1.52
N SER A 157 5.25 15.76 0.30
CA SER A 157 4.71 16.63 -0.76
C SER A 157 3.29 16.24 -1.16
N ILE A 158 3.05 14.94 -1.35
CA ILE A 158 1.72 14.43 -1.72
C ILE A 158 0.74 14.61 -0.55
N ALA A 159 1.15 14.31 0.68
CA ALA A 159 0.30 14.47 1.86
C ALA A 159 -0.09 15.94 2.08
N ASN A 160 0.84 16.88 1.90
CA ASN A 160 0.53 18.31 1.97
C ASN A 160 -0.36 18.77 0.80
N GLY A 161 -0.14 18.24 -0.41
CA GLY A 161 -1.02 18.50 -1.55
C GLY A 161 -2.46 18.08 -1.24
N TRP A 162 -2.65 16.84 -0.77
CA TRP A 162 -3.94 16.30 -0.35
C TRP A 162 -4.57 17.14 0.78
N ALA A 163 -3.80 17.51 1.81
CA ALA A 163 -4.32 18.29 2.94
C ALA A 163 -4.78 19.71 2.56
N ASN A 164 -4.26 20.26 1.46
CA ASN A 164 -4.62 21.55 0.87
C ASN A 164 -5.60 21.40 -0.31
N ASP A 165 -6.31 20.26 -0.41
CA ASP A 165 -7.33 19.99 -1.41
C ASP A 165 -6.82 20.14 -2.87
N PHE A 166 -5.56 19.76 -3.12
CA PHE A 166 -5.06 19.71 -4.50
C PHE A 166 -5.92 18.75 -5.33
N PRO A 167 -6.27 19.13 -6.57
CA PRO A 167 -7.01 18.23 -7.46
C PRO A 167 -6.29 16.89 -7.60
N GLU A 168 -7.01 15.80 -7.37
CA GLU A 168 -6.46 14.43 -7.42
C GLU A 168 -5.77 14.14 -8.75
N ASP A 169 -6.26 14.74 -9.84
CA ASP A 169 -5.75 14.65 -11.21
C ASP A 169 -4.33 15.17 -11.37
N LEU A 170 -3.89 16.05 -10.46
CA LEU A 170 -2.56 16.65 -10.44
C LEU A 170 -1.62 15.96 -9.47
N LEU A 171 -2.14 15.08 -8.60
CA LEU A 171 -1.30 14.22 -7.79
C LEU A 171 -0.82 13.07 -8.68
N PRO A 172 0.48 12.70 -8.65
CA PRO A 172 1.04 11.63 -9.49
C PRO A 172 0.58 10.25 -8.98
N LEU A 173 -0.71 9.97 -9.16
CA LEU A 173 -1.43 8.80 -8.67
C LEU A 173 -1.90 7.98 -9.86
N GLN A 174 -1.65 6.68 -9.84
CA GLN A 174 -2.25 5.79 -10.82
C GLN A 174 -3.70 5.50 -10.40
N ARG A 175 -4.65 6.23 -11.00
CA ARG A 175 -6.06 5.80 -11.04
C ARG A 175 -6.08 4.37 -11.58
N ASN A 176 -6.87 3.48 -10.97
CA ASN A 176 -7.19 2.21 -11.61
C ASN A 176 -7.75 2.52 -13.00
N ILE A 177 -6.94 2.29 -14.04
CA ILE A 177 -7.41 2.26 -15.41
C ILE A 177 -8.19 0.95 -15.52
N ASP A 178 -9.44 0.96 -15.05
CA ASP A 178 -10.46 -0.04 -15.39
C ASP A 178 -11.04 0.26 -16.80
N VAL A 179 -10.15 0.66 -17.72
CA VAL A 179 -10.48 0.90 -19.14
C VAL A 179 -9.52 0.10 -20.00
N MET A 180 -9.55 -1.23 -19.86
CA MET A 180 -9.28 -2.18 -20.96
C MET A 180 -9.99 -3.50 -20.69
N ARG A 181 -11.32 -3.45 -20.59
CA ARG A 181 -12.18 -4.59 -20.92
C ARG A 181 -13.34 -4.16 -21.80
N VAL A 182 -13.05 -3.37 -22.83
CA VAL A 182 -13.95 -3.25 -23.99
C VAL A 182 -13.49 -4.28 -25.02
N GLY A 183 -13.73 -5.54 -24.67
CA GLY A 183 -13.72 -6.68 -25.57
C GLY A 183 -15.14 -7.21 -25.64
N GLN A 184 -16.08 -6.37 -26.07
CA GLN A 184 -17.44 -6.79 -26.35
C GLN A 184 -17.83 -6.21 -27.71
N HIS A 185 -18.01 -7.12 -28.65
CA HIS A 185 -18.54 -6.88 -29.98
C HIS A 185 -19.87 -6.13 -29.90
N ASP A 186 -19.93 -4.95 -30.51
CA ASP A 186 -21.17 -4.38 -31.04
C ASP A 186 -20.90 -3.90 -32.47
N PRO A 187 -21.39 -4.59 -33.51
CA PRO A 187 -21.70 -3.93 -34.77
C PRO A 187 -23.10 -3.28 -34.63
N PHE A 188 -23.33 -2.16 -35.33
CA PHE A 188 -24.57 -1.36 -35.47
C PHE A 188 -24.43 0.02 -34.81
N PHE A 189 -24.39 1.17 -35.50
CA PHE A 189 -25.06 1.69 -36.70
C PHE A 189 -24.22 2.88 -37.31
N PRO A 190 -24.40 3.33 -38.58
CA PRO A 190 -25.57 4.10 -39.07
C PRO A 190 -26.06 3.63 -40.46
N VAL A 191 -27.35 3.68 -40.82
CA VAL A 191 -28.21 4.86 -41.08
C VAL A 191 -29.65 4.56 -40.70
#